data_AF-A0AB33B5P0-F1
#
_entry.id   AF-A0AB33B5P0-F1
#
_cell.length_a   1.000
_cell.length_b   1.000
_cell.length_c   1.000
_cell.angle_alpha   90.00
_cell.angle_beta   90.00
_cell.angle_gamma   90.00
#
_symmetry.space_group_name_H-M   'P 1'
#
loop_
_entity.id
_entity.type
_entity.pdbx_description
1 polymer ?
#
loop_
_entity_poly.entity_id
_entity_poly.type
_entity_poly.pdbx_seq_one_letter_code
_entity_poly.pdbx_strand_id
1 'polypeptide(L)'
;MLIKNESILFLNYSNFGSIADEPIMFGEVQAQDGYITSPIMYAPFFTMGASSYNGRLTFTIGYHSPDTTQEKVEQFLESVVNQLS
;
A
#
# COMPACT_ATOMS: atom_id res chain seq x y z
N MET A 1 -9.79 -10.44 -35.66
CA MET A 1 -10.34 -10.53 -34.29
C MET A 1 -9.40 -9.75 -33.40
N LEU A 2 -9.78 -8.52 -33.03
CA LEU A 2 -9.01 -7.72 -32.08
C LEU A 2 -9.31 -8.28 -30.69
N ILE A 3 -8.37 -9.03 -30.12
CA ILE A 3 -8.39 -9.31 -28.69
C ILE A 3 -8.15 -7.96 -28.02
N LYS A 4 -9.17 -7.41 -27.35
CA LYS A 4 -8.97 -6.30 -26.42
C LYS A 4 -7.97 -6.80 -25.39
N ASN A 5 -6.78 -6.22 -25.42
CA ASN A 5 -5.72 -6.47 -24.45
C ASN A 5 -6.15 -5.83 -23.12
N GLU A 6 -7.05 -6.47 -22.40
CA GLU A 6 -7.29 -6.13 -21.00
C GLU A 6 -6.09 -6.66 -20.24
N SER A 7 -5.12 -5.78 -19.98
CA SER A 7 -3.97 -6.06 -19.13
C SER A 7 -4.52 -6.53 -17.77
N ILE A 8 -4.40 -7.82 -17.48
CA ILE A 8 -4.79 -8.36 -16.17
C ILE A 8 -3.88 -7.72 -15.13
N LEU A 9 -4.46 -6.88 -14.27
CA LEU A 9 -3.75 -6.30 -13.14
C LEU A 9 -3.53 -7.41 -12.11
N PHE A 10 -2.28 -7.71 -11.79
CA PHE A 10 -1.98 -8.68 -10.74
C PHE A 10 -1.98 -7.98 -9.39
N LEU A 11 -3.08 -8.14 -8.66
CA LEU A 11 -3.22 -7.62 -7.31
C LEU A 11 -2.51 -8.54 -6.31
N ASN A 12 -1.55 -7.98 -5.57
CA ASN A 12 -0.92 -8.64 -4.44
C ASN A 12 -1.28 -7.91 -3.15
N TYR A 13 -1.53 -8.66 -2.08
CA TYR A 13 -1.72 -8.10 -0.74
C TYR A 13 -0.68 -8.69 0.21
N SER A 14 -0.01 -7.83 0.97
CA SER A 14 0.94 -8.21 2.01
C SER A 14 0.60 -7.49 3.31
N ASN A 15 0.36 -8.25 4.37
CA ASN A 15 0.22 -7.73 5.72
C ASN A 15 1.56 -7.87 6.45
N PHE A 16 2.17 -6.74 6.80
CA PHE A 16 3.44 -6.67 7.53
C PHE A 16 3.26 -6.67 9.05
N GLY A 17 2.02 -6.62 9.55
CA GLY A 17 1.72 -6.62 10.97
C GLY A 17 2.08 -5.32 11.68
N SER A 18 2.30 -5.40 12.99
CA SER A 18 2.80 -4.28 13.77
C SER A 18 4.28 -4.07 13.49
N ILE A 19 4.67 -2.85 13.16
CA ILE A 19 6.07 -2.48 12.91
C ILE A 19 6.90 -2.60 14.19
N ALA A 20 6.31 -2.32 15.34
CA ALA A 20 6.92 -2.53 16.64
C ALA A 20 5.82 -2.76 17.69
N ASP A 21 6.13 -3.56 18.71
CA ASP A 21 5.24 -3.78 19.86
C ASP A 21 5.33 -2.63 20.89
N GLU A 22 6.47 -1.92 20.90
CA GLU A 22 6.75 -0.77 21.76
C GLU A 22 7.16 0.44 20.91
N PRO A 23 6.98 1.69 21.41
CA PRO A 23 7.37 2.88 20.67
C PRO A 23 8.86 2.88 20.29
N ILE A 24 9.15 3.20 19.03
CA ILE A 24 10.52 3.31 18.56
C ILE A 24 11.12 4.62 19.10
N MET A 25 12.24 4.49 19.82
CA MET A 25 12.96 5.60 20.46
C MET A 25 14.28 5.88 19.75
N PHE A 26 14.55 7.15 19.47
CA PHE A 26 15.82 7.69 18.98
C PHE A 26 16.44 8.57 20.07
N GLY A 27 17.10 7.94 21.03
CA GLY A 27 17.49 8.61 22.28
C GLY A 27 16.25 8.97 23.09
N GLU A 28 16.07 10.25 23.39
CA GLU A 28 14.90 10.76 24.12
C GLU A 28 13.70 11.09 23.20
N VAL A 29 13.86 10.96 21.88
CA VAL A 29 12.82 11.31 20.90
C VAL A 29 12.04 10.07 20.47
N GLN A 30 10.72 10.08 20.62
CA GLN A 30 9.84 9.01 20.15
C GLN A 30 9.42 9.22 18.69
N ALA A 31 9.48 8.16 17.87
CA ALA A 31 8.91 8.18 16.53
C ALA A 31 7.37 8.21 16.59
N GLN A 32 6.77 9.22 15.97
CA GLN A 32 5.31 9.40 15.95
C GLN A 32 4.64 8.47 14.94
N ASP A 33 5.21 8.37 13.74
CA ASP A 33 4.71 7.56 12.63
C ASP A 33 5.76 6.54 12.16
N GLY A 34 5.27 5.46 11.56
CA GLY A 34 6.06 4.40 10.98
C GLY A 34 5.21 3.64 9.96
N TYR A 35 5.76 3.41 8.77
CA TYR A 35 5.07 2.68 7.70
C TYR A 35 6.07 1.87 6.87
N ILE A 36 5.60 0.78 6.30
CA ILE A 36 6.36 -0.03 5.34
C ILE A 36 5.82 0.23 3.94
N THR A 37 6.72 0.60 3.02
CA THR A 37 6.39 0.72 1.60
C THR A 37 6.18 -0.66 1.01
N SER A 38 5.07 -0.87 0.32
CA SER A 38 4.85 -2.08 -0.45
C SER A 38 5.90 -2.24 -1.56
N PRO A 39 6.27 -3.48 -1.89
CA PRO A 39 7.24 -3.72 -2.95
C PRO A 39 6.70 -3.22 -4.29
N ILE A 40 7.56 -2.57 -5.07
CA ILE A 40 7.25 -2.18 -6.44
C ILE A 40 7.73 -3.32 -7.35
N MET A 41 6.78 -3.95 -8.04
CA MET A 41 7.03 -4.94 -9.07
C MET A 41 6.81 -4.29 -10.45
N TYR A 42 7.46 -4.84 -11.49
CA TYR A 42 7.22 -4.38 -12.87
C TYR A 42 5.75 -4.53 -13.26
N ALA A 43 5.29 -3.84 -14.30
CA ALA A 43 3.92 -4.01 -14.77
C ALA A 43 3.63 -5.49 -15.15
N PRO A 44 2.38 -5.97 -14.97
CA PRO A 44 1.19 -5.25 -14.55
C PRO A 44 0.84 -5.48 -13.05
N PHE A 45 1.84 -5.52 -12.17
CA PHE A 45 1.61 -5.76 -10.74
C PHE A 45 1.12 -4.50 -10.00
N PHE A 46 0.19 -4.72 -9.07
CA PHE A 46 -0.37 -3.74 -8.14
C PHE A 46 -0.32 -4.34 -6.73
N THR A 47 0.55 -3.82 -5.87
CA THR A 47 0.77 -4.42 -4.55
C THR A 47 0.27 -3.52 -3.44
N MET A 48 -0.68 -4.01 -2.64
CA MET A 48 -1.13 -3.36 -1.42
C MET A 48 -0.41 -3.93 -0.20
N GLY A 49 0.33 -3.07 0.49
CA GLY A 49 0.91 -3.33 1.80
C GLY A 49 -0.02 -2.82 2.89
N ALA A 50 -0.12 -3.56 3.99
CA ALA A 50 -0.73 -3.10 5.23
C ALA A 50 0.27 -3.24 6.37
N SER A 51 0.43 -2.19 7.17
CA SER A 51 1.25 -2.20 8.38
C SER A 51 0.61 -1.34 9.45
N SER A 52 0.86 -1.64 10.73
CA SER A 52 0.41 -0.79 11.83
C SER A 52 1.57 -0.29 12.68
N TYR A 53 1.45 0.93 13.19
CA TYR A 53 2.36 1.48 14.19
C TYR A 53 1.62 2.48 15.07
N ASN A 54 1.87 2.47 16.38
CA ASN A 54 1.22 3.36 17.35
C ASN A 54 -0.32 3.42 17.22
N GLY A 55 -0.95 2.26 17.01
CA GLY A 55 -2.41 2.17 16.85
C GLY A 55 -2.96 2.75 15.54
N ARG A 56 -2.11 3.16 14.60
CA ARG A 56 -2.49 3.64 13.27
C ARG A 56 -2.23 2.54 12.24
N LEU A 57 -3.28 2.16 11.51
CA LEU A 57 -3.18 1.30 10.32
C LEU A 57 -2.80 2.16 9.12
N THR A 58 -1.84 1.70 8.32
CA THR A 58 -1.40 2.35 7.09
C THR A 58 -1.44 1.37 5.93
N PHE A 59 -2.06 1.80 4.83
CA PHE A 59 -2.03 1.10 3.54
C PHE A 59 -1.06 1.79 2.59
N THR A 60 -0.26 1.01 1.86
CA THR A 60 0.67 1.51 0.84
C THR A 60 0.47 0.77 -0.48
N ILE A 61 0.49 1.47 -1.61
CA ILE A 61 0.36 0.86 -2.94
C ILE A 61 1.66 1.00 -3.73
N GLY A 62 2.20 -0.14 -4.17
CA GLY A 62 3.33 -0.23 -5.08
C GLY A 62 2.79 -0.51 -6.48
N TYR A 63 3.08 0.39 -7.42
CA TYR A 63 2.61 0.30 -8.80
C TYR A 63 3.63 0.88 -9.78
N HIS A 64 3.51 0.51 -11.05
CA HIS A 64 4.33 1.03 -12.14
C HIS A 64 3.53 2.01 -13.02
N SER A 65 4.12 3.16 -13.31
CA SER A 65 3.60 4.16 -14.25
C SER A 65 4.26 3.98 -15.63
N PRO A 66 3.53 4.09 -16.76
CA PRO A 66 2.19 4.65 -16.92
C PRO A 66 1.04 3.62 -16.83
N ASP A 67 1.33 2.34 -16.63
CA ASP A 67 0.33 1.25 -16.67
C ASP A 67 -0.80 1.44 -15.65
N THR A 68 -0.47 1.99 -14.48
CA THR A 68 -1.42 2.44 -13.47
C THR A 68 -1.21 3.92 -13.19
N THR A 69 -2.28 4.71 -13.27
CA THR A 69 -2.25 6.14 -12.95
C THR A 69 -2.39 6.37 -11.46
N GLN A 70 -1.80 7.45 -10.95
CA GLN A 70 -1.95 7.86 -9.55
C GLN A 70 -3.42 8.06 -9.17
N GLU A 71 -4.22 8.70 -10.03
CA GLU A 71 -5.66 8.92 -9.80
C GLU A 71 -6.42 7.60 -9.54
N LYS A 72 -6.12 6.53 -10.30
CA LYS A 72 -6.74 5.21 -10.08
C LYS A 72 -6.34 4.60 -8.74
N VAL A 73 -5.08 4.80 -8.33
CA VAL A 73 -4.56 4.33 -7.04
C VAL A 73 -5.25 5.06 -5.89
N GLU A 74 -5.42 6.38 -6.01
CA GLU A 74 -6.10 7.23 -5.03
C GLU A 74 -7.57 6.84 -4.89
N GLN A 75 -8.31 6.70 -5.99
CA GLN A 75 -9.70 6.25 -6.00
C GLN A 75 -9.88 4.86 -5.38
N PHE A 76 -8.94 3.95 -5.64
CA PHE A 76 -8.93 2.63 -5.02
C PHE A 76 -8.73 2.72 -3.51
N LEU A 77 -7.72 3.46 -3.04
CA LEU A 77 -7.46 3.63 -1.61
C LEU A 77 -8.63 4.29 -0.87
N GLU A 78 -9.24 5.31 -1.47
CA GLU A 78 -10.44 5.95 -0.93
C GLU A 78 -11.60 4.95 -0.80
N SER A 79 -11.80 4.11 -1.82
CA SER A 79 -12.81 3.05 -1.77
C SER A 79 -12.54 2.05 -0.64
N VAL A 80 -11.28 1.68 -0.39
CA VAL A 80 -10.90 0.80 0.73
C VAL A 80 -11.20 1.46 2.07
N VAL A 81 -10.77 2.72 2.26
CA VAL A 81 -11.01 3.47 3.51
C VAL A 81 -12.50 3.60 3.80
N ASN A 82 -13.32 3.87 2.78
CA ASN A 82 -14.77 3.99 2.92
C ASN A 82 -15.46 2.68 3.33
N GLN A 83 -14.86 1.51 3.07
CA GLN A 83 -15.38 0.20 3.50
C GLN A 83 -14.98 -0.15 4.95
N LEU A 84 -14.03 0.57 5.54
CA LEU A 84 -13.54 0.34 6.90
C LEU A 84 -14.19 1.26 7.95
N SER A 85 -15.10 2.14 7.51
CA SER A 85 -15.86 3.09 8.33
C SER A 85 -17.29 2.60 8.53
#